data_AF-A0A9D7ICX7-F1
#
_entry.id   AF-A0A9D7ICX7-F1
#
_cell.length_a   1.000
_cell.length_b   1.000
_cell.length_c   1.000
_cell.angle_alpha   90.00
_cell.angle_beta   90.00
_cell.angle_gamma   90.00
#
_symmetry.space_group_name_H-M   'P 1'
#
loop_
_entity.id
_entity.type
_entity.pdbx_description
1 polymer ?
#
loop_
_entity_poly.entity_id
_entity_poly.type
_entity_poly.pdbx_seq_one_letter_code
_entity_poly.pdbx_strand_id
1 'polypeptide(L)'
;MAFTGHEDNSIEFEDGAILTKEYRTSVDKEDVKANYYSKDSIQALLNQDGSVGIRAYFGKKTNGQLCLVIVGVDETGNDQIGAGFLCVDSGDQCPPFCSTPNILNS
;
A
#
# COMPACT_ATOMS: atom_id res chain seq x y z
N MET A 1 1.35 22.34 7.83
CA MET A 1 0.89 22.07 6.46
C MET A 1 -0.30 21.15 6.62
N ALA A 2 -1.44 21.48 6.02
CA ALA A 2 -2.66 20.66 6.11
C ALA A 2 -2.78 19.80 4.84
N PHE A 3 -3.15 18.54 5.01
CA PHE A 3 -3.47 17.65 3.91
C PHE A 3 -4.92 17.89 3.48
N THR A 4 -5.14 17.91 2.17
CA THR A 4 -6.43 18.28 1.57
C THR A 4 -7.09 17.10 0.86
N GLY A 5 -6.34 16.03 0.60
CA GLY A 5 -6.78 14.93 -0.25
C GLY A 5 -6.76 15.28 -1.75
N HIS A 6 -6.17 16.42 -2.11
CA HIS A 6 -5.98 16.89 -3.48
C HIS A 6 -4.50 16.94 -3.88
N GLU A 7 -3.62 16.37 -3.05
CA GLU A 7 -2.21 16.21 -3.38
C GLU A 7 -2.03 15.26 -4.57
N ASP A 8 -1.22 15.66 -5.55
CA ASP A 8 -0.87 14.82 -6.68
C ASP A 8 0.35 13.94 -6.34
N ASN A 9 0.11 12.63 -6.25
CA ASN A 9 1.13 11.61 -6.00
C ASN A 9 1.31 10.69 -7.21
N SER A 10 0.85 11.12 -8.40
CA SER A 10 0.95 10.32 -9.62
C SER A 10 2.38 10.26 -10.15
N ILE A 11 2.71 9.13 -10.79
CA ILE A 11 3.95 8.91 -11.53
C ILE A 11 3.61 8.20 -12.84
N GLU A 12 4.47 8.34 -13.85
CA GLU A 12 4.36 7.55 -15.07
C GLU A 12 4.70 6.07 -14.81
N PHE A 13 4.15 5.18 -15.63
CA PHE A 13 4.36 3.75 -15.45
C PHE A 13 5.82 3.33 -15.67
N GLU A 14 6.57 4.03 -16.52
CA GLU A 14 7.99 3.82 -16.78
C GLU A 14 8.82 4.09 -15.51
N ASP A 15 8.51 5.16 -14.79
CA ASP A 15 9.17 5.47 -13.52
C ASP A 15 8.81 4.42 -12.46
N GLY A 16 7.54 4.02 -12.40
CA GLY A 16 7.09 2.91 -11.54
C GLY A 16 7.78 1.58 -11.86
N ALA A 17 8.03 1.30 -13.14
CA ALA A 17 8.73 0.09 -13.59
C ALA A 17 10.19 0.08 -13.12
N ILE A 18 10.87 1.23 -13.15
CA ILE A 18 12.23 1.39 -12.60
C ILE A 18 12.21 1.10 -11.10
N LEU A 19 11.34 1.75 -10.34
CA LEU A 19 11.26 1.60 -8.88
C LEU A 19 10.98 0.14 -8.46
N THR A 20 9.99 -0.49 -9.09
CA THR A 20 9.64 -1.89 -8.78
C THR A 20 10.75 -2.84 -9.19
N LYS A 21 11.46 -2.59 -10.31
CA LYS A 21 12.58 -3.43 -10.74
C LYS A 21 13.71 -3.43 -9.74
N GLU A 22 14.14 -2.26 -9.28
CA GLU A 22 15.20 -2.14 -8.28
C GLU A 22 14.86 -2.93 -7.02
N TYR A 23 13.61 -2.81 -6.54
CA TYR A 23 13.14 -3.61 -5.40
C TYR A 23 13.20 -5.12 -5.69
N ARG A 24 12.60 -5.59 -6.80
CA ARG A 24 12.58 -7.01 -7.19
C ARG A 24 13.98 -7.60 -7.30
N THR A 25 14.98 -6.81 -7.72
CA THR A 25 16.38 -7.27 -7.83
C THR A 25 17.15 -7.24 -6.52
N SER A 26 16.64 -6.54 -5.49
CA SER A 26 17.27 -6.43 -4.17
C SER A 26 16.82 -7.49 -3.16
N VAL A 27 15.79 -8.28 -3.51
CA VAL A 27 15.15 -9.26 -2.64
C VAL A 27 15.17 -10.66 -3.25
N ASP A 28 14.92 -11.69 -2.45
CA ASP A 28 14.91 -13.06 -2.92
C ASP A 28 13.67 -13.35 -3.79
N LYS A 29 13.73 -14.42 -4.59
CA LYS A 29 12.63 -14.77 -5.51
C LYS A 29 11.31 -15.03 -4.79
N GLU A 30 11.40 -15.53 -3.57
CA GLU A 30 10.28 -15.91 -2.69
C GLU A 30 9.78 -14.73 -1.85
N ASP A 31 10.52 -13.63 -1.80
CA ASP A 31 10.10 -12.44 -1.07
C ASP A 31 8.88 -11.80 -1.73
N VAL A 32 8.07 -11.17 -0.88
CA VAL A 32 6.85 -10.46 -1.28
C VAL A 32 7.25 -9.22 -2.07
N LYS A 33 6.77 -9.15 -3.31
CA LYS A 33 7.05 -8.06 -4.26
C LYS A 33 5.90 -7.06 -4.36
N ALA A 34 4.68 -7.51 -4.06
CA ALA A 34 3.49 -6.68 -4.05
C ALA A 34 2.39 -7.27 -3.16
N ASN A 35 1.48 -6.40 -2.73
CA ASN A 35 0.23 -6.76 -2.06
C ASN A 35 -0.95 -6.24 -2.89
N TYR A 36 -1.91 -7.10 -3.18
CA TYR A 36 -3.21 -6.71 -3.73
C TYR A 36 -4.14 -6.28 -2.61
N TYR A 37 -4.82 -5.15 -2.77
CA TYR A 37 -5.87 -4.72 -1.85
C TYR A 37 -7.20 -4.62 -2.60
N SER A 38 -8.27 -5.09 -1.95
CA SER A 38 -9.59 -4.98 -2.55
C SER A 38 -10.03 -3.52 -2.64
N LYS A 39 -10.80 -3.19 -3.68
CA LYS A 39 -11.42 -1.87 -3.84
C LYS A 39 -12.18 -1.48 -2.57
N ASP A 40 -12.96 -2.40 -2.00
CA ASP A 40 -13.80 -2.13 -0.83
C ASP A 40 -12.97 -1.84 0.41
N SER A 41 -11.83 -2.52 0.61
CA SER A 41 -10.92 -2.24 1.73
C SER A 41 -10.32 -0.83 1.64
N ILE A 42 -9.89 -0.42 0.44
CA ILE A 42 -9.33 0.93 0.22
C ILE A 42 -10.43 1.98 0.37
N GLN A 43 -11.60 1.75 -0.22
CA GLN A 43 -12.72 2.68 -0.11
C GLN A 43 -13.19 2.82 1.33
N ALA A 44 -13.21 1.74 2.11
CA ALA A 44 -13.59 1.79 3.51
C ALA A 44 -12.64 2.65 4.35
N LEU A 45 -11.33 2.59 4.11
CA LEU A 45 -10.35 3.49 4.73
C LEU A 45 -10.62 4.95 4.36
N LEU A 46 -10.83 5.22 3.07
CA LEU A 46 -11.08 6.58 2.57
C LEU A 46 -12.44 7.15 3.01
N ASN A 47 -13.42 6.30 3.30
CA ASN A 47 -14.76 6.70 3.77
C ASN A 47 -14.82 6.94 5.29
N GLN A 48 -13.72 6.75 6.02
CA GLN A 48 -13.66 7.12 7.44
C GLN A 48 -13.88 8.62 7.60
N ASP A 49 -14.62 9.00 8.64
CA ASP A 49 -14.90 10.41 8.90
C ASP A 49 -13.59 11.19 9.09
N GLY A 50 -13.46 12.32 8.40
CA GLY A 50 -12.25 13.15 8.41
C GLY A 50 -11.03 12.58 7.68
N SER A 51 -11.13 11.43 7.00
CA SER A 51 -10.03 10.88 6.21
C SER A 51 -9.84 11.69 4.92
N VAL A 52 -8.61 12.16 4.69
CA VAL A 52 -8.21 12.87 3.47
C VAL A 52 -7.22 12.05 2.62
N GLY A 53 -6.79 10.89 3.11
CA GLY A 53 -5.86 10.02 2.40
C GLY A 53 -5.55 8.74 3.17
N ILE A 54 -4.53 8.03 2.73
CA ILE A 54 -4.05 6.81 3.38
C ILE A 54 -2.55 6.87 3.63
N ARG A 55 -2.09 6.12 4.62
CA ARG A 55 -0.67 5.85 4.85
C ARG A 55 -0.43 4.35 4.83
N ALA A 56 0.64 3.92 4.16
CA ALA A 56 1.09 2.53 4.13
C ALA A 56 2.41 2.40 4.90
N TYR A 57 2.42 1.56 5.93
CA TYR A 57 3.60 1.21 6.72
C TYR A 57 4.17 -0.13 6.31
N PHE A 58 5.50 -0.23 6.20
CA PHE A 58 6.15 -1.53 6.06
C PHE A 58 6.05 -2.33 7.37
N GLY A 59 5.39 -3.49 7.29
CA GLY A 59 5.28 -4.48 8.36
C GLY A 59 6.03 -5.76 8.02
N LYS A 60 6.26 -6.60 9.02
CA LYS A 60 6.73 -7.97 8.84
C LYS A 60 5.76 -8.92 9.54
N LYS A 61 5.24 -9.89 8.79
CA LYS A 61 4.44 -10.98 9.35
C LYS A 61 5.30 -11.87 10.24
N THR A 62 4.68 -12.71 11.06
CA THR A 62 5.38 -13.60 12.00
C THR A 62 6.37 -14.55 11.31
N ASN A 63 6.13 -14.89 10.04
CA ASN A 63 7.03 -15.69 9.21
C ASN A 63 8.16 -14.89 8.54
N GLY A 64 8.32 -13.61 8.87
CA GLY A 64 9.35 -12.72 8.33
C GLY A 64 8.98 -12.03 7.01
N GLN A 65 7.88 -12.41 6.36
CA GLN A 65 7.46 -11.83 5.09
C GLN A 65 7.04 -10.37 5.24
N LEU A 66 7.48 -9.54 4.29
CA LEU A 66 7.07 -8.14 4.21
C LEU A 66 5.55 -8.03 3.94
N CYS A 67 4.92 -7.07 4.58
CA CYS A 67 3.55 -6.66 4.30
C CYS A 67 3.41 -5.14 4.42
N LEU A 68 2.27 -4.60 3.98
CA LEU A 68 1.93 -3.20 4.22
C LEU A 68 0.70 -3.11 5.11
N VAL A 69 0.83 -2.30 6.17
CA VAL A 69 -0.26 -1.94 7.07
C VAL A 69 -0.77 -0.56 6.65
N ILE A 70 -2.02 -0.50 6.19
CA ILE A 70 -2.64 0.70 5.64
C ILE A 70 -3.66 1.29 6.62
N VAL A 71 -3.57 2.59 6.87
CA VAL A 71 -4.48 3.36 7.73
C VAL A 71 -4.96 4.63 7.03
N GLY A 72 -6.09 5.18 7.48
CA GLY A 72 -6.56 6.50 7.06
C GLY A 72 -5.73 7.64 7.69
N VAL A 73 -5.68 8.78 7.02
CA VAL A 73 -4.94 9.97 7.48
C VAL A 73 -5.87 11.18 7.49
N ASP A 74 -5.83 11.98 8.55
CA ASP A 74 -6.64 13.20 8.66
C ASP A 74 -5.98 14.44 8.04
N GLU A 75 -6.70 15.56 7.99
CA GLU A 75 -6.23 16.83 7.44
C GLU A 75 -4.99 17.40 8.14
N THR A 76 -4.71 16.98 9.37
CA THR A 76 -3.52 17.39 10.12
C THR A 76 -2.32 16.49 9.84
N GLY A 77 -2.51 15.41 9.06
CA GLY A 77 -1.51 14.42 8.74
C GLY A 77 -1.33 13.35 9.81
N ASN A 78 -2.26 13.25 10.76
CA ASN A 78 -2.23 12.22 11.78
C ASN A 78 -2.94 10.95 11.29
N ASP A 79 -2.44 9.81 11.76
CA ASP A 79 -3.06 8.52 11.46
C ASP A 79 -4.35 8.38 12.26
N GLN A 80 -5.39 7.88 11.61
CA GLN A 80 -6.65 7.58 12.25
C GLN A 80 -6.57 6.21 12.94
N ILE A 81 -6.27 6.23 14.24
CA ILE A 81 -6.02 5.04 15.07
C ILE A 81 -7.05 4.96 16.20
N GLY A 82 -7.53 3.76 16.51
CA GLY A 82 -8.35 3.48 17.68
C GLY A 82 -9.68 2.80 17.35
N ALA A 83 -10.55 2.71 18.35
CA ALA A 83 -11.87 2.11 18.17
C ALA A 83 -12.70 2.92 17.17
N GLY A 84 -13.20 2.25 16.13
CA GLY A 84 -13.99 2.87 15.06
C GLY A 84 -13.22 3.23 13.80
N PHE A 85 -11.89 3.17 13.81
CA PHE A 85 -11.06 3.31 12.61
C PHE A 85 -10.58 1.96 12.11
N LEU A 86 -10.42 1.84 10.78
CA LEU A 86 -9.98 0.63 10.12
C LEU A 86 -8.46 0.64 9.91
N CYS A 87 -7.92 -0.56 9.88
CA CYS A 87 -6.52 -0.85 9.58
C CYS A 87 -6.49 -2.09 8.68
N VAL A 88 -5.79 -2.01 7.55
CA VAL A 88 -5.82 -3.02 6.49
C VAL A 88 -4.42 -3.59 6.23
N ASP A 89 -4.28 -4.91 6.35
CA ASP A 89 -3.05 -5.67 6.02
C ASP A 89 -3.38 -6.99 5.27
N SER A 90 -4.67 -7.29 5.04
CA SER A 90 -5.14 -8.56 4.48
C SER A 90 -5.03 -8.64 2.95
N GLY A 91 -3.98 -8.04 2.37
CA GLY A 91 -3.78 -8.07 0.94
C GLY A 91 -3.16 -9.37 0.45
N ASP A 92 -3.61 -9.87 -0.71
CA ASP A 92 -3.02 -11.07 -1.32
C ASP A 92 -1.59 -10.77 -1.78
N GLN A 93 -0.65 -11.60 -1.35
CA GLN A 93 0.79 -11.40 -1.63
C GLN A 93 1.17 -11.98 -3.00
N CYS A 94 2.02 -11.25 -3.71
CA CYS A 94 2.72 -11.73 -4.89
C CYS A 94 4.21 -11.91 -4.55
N PRO A 95 4.76 -13.14 -4.60
CA PRO A 95 4.09 -14.44 -4.80
C PRO A 95 3.23 -14.91 -3.61
N PRO A 96 2.26 -15.84 -3.79
CA PRO A 96 1.98 -16.61 -5.02
C PRO A 96 0.96 -15.97 -5.97
N PHE A 97 0.17 -14.99 -5.53
CA PHE A 97 -0.93 -14.41 -6.31
C PHE A 97 -0.47 -13.17 -7.07
N CYS A 98 0.30 -13.39 -8.14
CA CYS A 98 0.78 -12.33 -9.01
C CYS A 98 -0.16 -12.08 -10.20
N SER A 99 -0.20 -10.85 -10.69
CA SER A 99 -0.84 -10.54 -11.98
C SER A 99 -0.08 -11.17 -13.14
N THR A 100 -0.70 -11.20 -14.33
CA THR A 100 0.00 -11.45 -15.59
C THR A 100 1.23 -10.54 -15.71
N PRO A 101 2.38 -11.04 -16.23
CA PRO A 101 3.58 -10.24 -16.42
C PRO A 101 3.31 -8.94 -17.19
N ASN A 102 3.87 -7.84 -16.70
CA ASN A 102 3.81 -6.48 -17.24
C ASN A 102 5.04 -5.69 -16.78
N ILE A 103 5.15 -4.43 -17.19
CA ILE A 103 6.32 -3.59 -16.93
C ILE A 103 6.64 -3.39 -15.43
N LEU A 104 5.67 -3.54 -14.52
CA LEU A 104 5.85 -3.39 -13.08
C LEU A 104 6.25 -4.69 -12.37
N ASN A 105 6.18 -5.86 -13.03
CA ASN A 105 6.48 -7.15 -12.40
C ASN A 105 7.27 -8.15 -13.27
N SER A 106 7.81 -7.71 -14.42
CA SER A 106 8.67 -8.49 -15.32
C SER A 106 10.14 -8.50 -14.95
#